data_AF-A0A7X9G253-F1
#
_entry.id   AF-A0A7X9G253-F1
#
_cell.length_a   1.000
_cell.length_b   1.000
_cell.length_c   1.000
_cell.angle_alpha   90.00
_cell.angle_beta   90.00
_cell.angle_gamma   90.00
#
_symmetry.space_group_name_H-M   'P 1'
#
loop_
_entity.id
_entity.type
_entity.pdbx_description
1 polymer ?
#
loop_
_entity_poly.entity_id
_entity_poly.type
_entity_poly.pdbx_seq_one_letter_code
_entity_poly.pdbx_strand_id
1 'polypeptide(L)'
;MTPSKLPSQLKLRHSGNRAVNLLEQCFDVSPEEWDFSAWQSVDDLPREDRPRIQAILAELAFWQKVVCPTQVKRLPEWLYDICPFDDADARLQELLPFAAKTAMAVFPLAGQDGYPPALVRLYLLQEYPRENSCARLCFTNAMPENCAILLAGIPKISGKRIEGDSWQLAAALARVAVDEPELRVRLGANWVCTGALNSHGKVTPVELGNKAALAAKTNRRWLLPDGDNIAQWRKTADSNSDAFGVRSLTEAATYVREYGVLTHQFQFPQSVDELHVLLGGAIPPALAVSMQIFPRKLCLWHSEKTRPDAEVIKKALGNLMDVELQAMPSDNLAAIEVRMRDHLEKQSSRTRLVNFTGGNRIMGFGAMLAARHCRISLVYRDIDAPPDQLDMIDFADDPTMLPRHGKVTGNNCPDAWRKYVNWEMLYDSKTKLPKSESPDPPAEVERLQQILWQNGREPDNIKASCAMKQIATN
;
A
#
# COMPACT_ATOMS: atom_id res chain seq x y z
N MET A 1 -1.16 -20.93 0.10
CA MET A 1 0.24 -20.61 -0.26
C MET A 1 0.53 -21.26 -1.61
N THR A 2 0.64 -20.46 -2.66
CA THR A 2 1.09 -20.91 -3.99
C THR A 2 2.61 -21.12 -3.93
N PRO A 3 3.14 -22.26 -4.40
CA PRO A 3 4.57 -22.50 -4.36
C PRO A 3 5.32 -21.52 -5.26
N SER A 4 6.46 -20.98 -4.79
CA SER A 4 7.38 -20.10 -5.54
C SER A 4 8.12 -20.83 -6.67
N LYS A 5 7.94 -22.14 -6.79
CA LYS A 5 8.67 -23.03 -7.69
C LYS A 5 7.77 -23.51 -8.82
N LEU A 6 8.38 -23.70 -9.99
CA LEU A 6 7.70 -24.34 -11.10
C LEU A 6 7.23 -25.76 -10.74
N PRO A 7 6.12 -26.24 -11.34
CA PRO A 7 5.65 -27.62 -11.14
C PRO A 7 6.74 -28.64 -11.52
N SER A 8 6.91 -29.70 -10.73
CA SER A 8 7.83 -30.77 -11.10
C SER A 8 7.37 -31.51 -12.37
N GLN A 9 8.30 -32.16 -13.06
CA GLN A 9 8.01 -33.02 -14.21
C GLN A 9 6.89 -34.04 -13.92
N LEU A 10 6.98 -34.74 -12.78
CA LEU A 10 5.96 -35.70 -12.34
C LEU A 10 4.60 -35.02 -12.16
N LYS A 11 4.57 -33.84 -11.53
CA LYS A 11 3.34 -33.08 -11.31
C LYS A 11 2.68 -32.71 -12.65
N LEU A 12 3.44 -32.21 -13.64
CA LEU A 12 2.89 -31.90 -14.96
C LEU A 12 2.37 -33.14 -15.69
N ARG A 13 3.15 -34.23 -15.72
CA ARG A 13 2.76 -35.50 -16.37
C ARG A 13 1.46 -36.09 -15.80
N HIS A 14 1.28 -36.03 -14.49
CA HIS A 14 0.08 -36.56 -13.83
C HIS A 14 -1.10 -35.60 -13.77
N SER A 15 -0.95 -34.37 -14.27
CA SER A 15 -2.03 -33.36 -14.22
C SER A 15 -3.00 -33.41 -15.40
N GLY A 16 -2.67 -34.15 -16.47
CA GLY A 16 -3.49 -34.21 -17.69
C GLY A 16 -3.88 -32.82 -18.18
N ASN A 17 -5.17 -32.60 -18.46
CA ASN A 17 -5.73 -31.33 -18.91
C ASN A 17 -5.53 -30.14 -17.95
N ARG A 18 -5.08 -30.38 -16.70
CA ARG A 18 -4.76 -29.32 -15.73
C ARG A 18 -3.34 -28.80 -15.85
N ALA A 19 -2.47 -29.43 -16.65
CA ALA A 19 -1.07 -29.03 -16.79
C ALA A 19 -0.93 -27.58 -17.27
N VAL A 20 -1.75 -27.15 -18.23
CA VAL A 20 -1.80 -25.76 -18.73
C VAL A 20 -2.15 -24.80 -17.59
N ASN A 21 -3.23 -25.06 -16.86
CA ASN A 21 -3.66 -24.19 -15.75
C ASN A 21 -2.60 -24.08 -14.65
N LEU A 22 -1.87 -25.16 -14.35
CA LEU A 22 -0.78 -25.12 -13.36
C LEU A 22 0.36 -24.20 -13.79
N LEU A 23 0.71 -24.21 -15.08
CA LEU A 23 1.75 -23.33 -15.60
C LEU A 23 1.26 -21.88 -15.69
N GLU A 24 0.00 -21.65 -16.08
CA GLU A 24 -0.58 -20.30 -16.10
C GLU A 24 -0.63 -19.67 -14.70
N GLN A 25 -0.89 -20.46 -13.66
CA GLN A 25 -0.83 -20.00 -12.27
C GLN A 25 0.58 -19.59 -11.81
N CYS A 26 1.63 -20.01 -12.52
CA CYS A 26 3.00 -19.59 -12.18
C CYS A 26 3.19 -18.09 -12.44
N PHE A 27 2.46 -17.47 -13.37
CA PHE A 27 2.59 -16.02 -13.59
C PHE A 27 2.15 -15.17 -12.39
N ASP A 28 1.42 -15.75 -11.42
CA ASP A 28 0.97 -15.07 -10.20
C ASP A 28 2.00 -15.14 -9.05
N VAL A 29 3.20 -15.70 -9.30
CA VAL A 29 4.29 -15.76 -8.31
C VAL A 29 5.60 -15.19 -8.86
N SER A 30 6.54 -14.87 -7.97
CA SER A 30 7.86 -14.35 -8.36
C SER A 30 8.67 -15.39 -9.17
N PRO A 31 9.31 -15.00 -10.30
CA PRO A 31 10.08 -15.90 -11.14
C PRO A 31 11.54 -16.13 -10.70
N GLU A 32 12.00 -15.46 -9.64
CA GLU A 32 13.41 -15.48 -9.18
C GLU A 32 13.93 -16.89 -8.87
N GLU A 33 13.07 -17.77 -8.37
CA GLU A 33 13.43 -19.14 -7.96
C GLU A 33 13.14 -20.20 -9.03
N TRP A 34 12.59 -19.84 -10.19
CA TRP A 34 12.19 -20.84 -11.19
C TRP A 34 13.40 -21.53 -11.79
N ASP A 35 13.33 -22.86 -11.88
CA ASP A 35 14.36 -23.69 -12.48
C ASP A 35 13.76 -24.54 -13.59
N PHE A 36 14.33 -24.39 -14.80
CA PHE A 36 13.89 -25.11 -16.00
C PHE A 36 14.70 -26.40 -16.23
N SER A 37 15.72 -26.68 -15.41
CA SER A 37 16.59 -27.86 -15.54
C SER A 37 15.85 -29.20 -15.36
N ALA A 38 14.65 -29.16 -14.75
CA ALA A 38 13.80 -30.32 -14.56
C ALA A 38 13.20 -30.89 -15.86
N TRP A 39 13.31 -30.20 -17.00
CA TRP A 39 12.81 -30.64 -18.31
C TRP A 39 13.93 -30.68 -19.35
N GLN A 40 14.76 -31.71 -19.26
CA GLN A 40 15.93 -31.90 -20.13
C GLN A 40 15.54 -32.17 -21.59
N SER A 41 14.36 -32.76 -21.81
CA SER A 41 13.84 -33.10 -23.13
C SER A 41 12.36 -32.70 -23.28
N VAL A 42 11.93 -32.47 -24.52
CA VAL A 42 10.52 -32.31 -24.89
C VAL A 42 9.67 -33.50 -24.43
N ASP A 43 10.25 -34.70 -24.38
CA ASP A 43 9.55 -35.90 -23.91
C ASP A 43 9.30 -35.93 -22.41
N ASP A 44 9.87 -34.99 -21.66
CA ASP A 44 9.55 -34.78 -20.25
C ASP A 44 8.13 -34.24 -20.05
N LEU A 45 7.53 -33.66 -21.08
CA LEU A 45 6.21 -33.05 -21.07
C LEU A 45 5.10 -34.07 -21.38
N PRO A 46 3.86 -33.83 -20.89
CA PRO A 46 2.67 -34.55 -21.34
C PRO A 46 2.58 -34.59 -22.88
N ARG A 47 2.03 -35.68 -23.42
CA ARG A 47 1.76 -35.77 -24.88
C ARG A 47 0.58 -34.91 -25.29
N GLU A 48 -0.46 -34.86 -24.45
CA GLU A 48 -1.64 -34.01 -24.63
C GLU A 48 -1.26 -32.54 -24.43
N ASP A 49 -1.73 -31.67 -25.33
CA ASP A 49 -1.43 -30.23 -25.36
C ASP A 49 0.06 -29.85 -25.30
N ARG A 50 0.96 -30.77 -25.66
CA ARG A 50 2.42 -30.56 -25.62
C ARG A 50 2.86 -29.23 -26.26
N PRO A 51 2.40 -28.85 -27.47
CA PRO A 51 2.82 -27.58 -28.08
C PRO A 51 2.43 -26.36 -27.23
N ARG A 52 1.25 -26.39 -26.60
CA ARG A 52 0.79 -25.32 -25.71
C ARG A 52 1.61 -25.26 -24.43
N ILE A 53 1.93 -26.42 -23.86
CA ILE A 53 2.80 -26.52 -22.68
C ILE A 53 4.20 -25.97 -23.00
N GLN A 54 4.76 -26.30 -24.17
CA GLN A 54 6.04 -25.76 -24.63
C GLN A 54 5.98 -24.23 -24.74
N ALA A 55 4.96 -23.69 -25.40
CA ALA A 55 4.78 -22.24 -25.55
C ALA A 55 4.70 -21.52 -24.19
N ILE A 56 3.93 -22.07 -23.23
CA ILE A 56 3.83 -21.47 -21.88
C ILE A 56 5.16 -21.58 -21.12
N LEU A 57 5.90 -22.68 -21.23
CA LEU A 57 7.22 -22.80 -20.62
C LEU A 57 8.22 -21.80 -21.22
N ALA A 58 8.17 -21.57 -22.54
CA ALA A 58 8.99 -20.58 -23.21
C ALA A 58 8.59 -19.16 -22.77
N GLU A 59 7.29 -18.90 -22.59
CA GLU A 59 6.77 -17.64 -22.06
C GLU A 59 7.26 -17.40 -20.62
N LEU A 60 7.19 -18.41 -19.75
CA LEU A 60 7.69 -18.35 -18.37
C LEU A 60 9.20 -18.09 -18.34
N ALA A 61 9.97 -18.71 -19.24
CA ALA A 61 11.41 -18.49 -19.35
C ALA A 61 11.73 -17.05 -19.82
N PHE A 62 10.97 -16.54 -20.79
CA PHE A 62 11.08 -15.15 -21.22
C PHE A 62 10.75 -14.19 -20.06
N TRP A 63 9.63 -14.41 -19.37
CA TRP A 63 9.23 -13.61 -18.22
C TRP A 63 10.28 -13.61 -17.09
N GLN A 64 10.86 -14.77 -16.78
CA GLN A 64 11.97 -14.84 -15.82
C GLN A 64 13.14 -13.94 -16.27
N LYS A 65 13.50 -13.95 -17.56
CA LYS A 65 14.58 -13.10 -18.06
C LYS A 65 14.23 -11.61 -18.01
N VAL A 66 12.97 -11.25 -18.20
CA VAL A 66 12.48 -9.86 -18.07
C VAL A 66 12.65 -9.33 -16.65
N VAL A 67 12.32 -10.16 -15.67
CA VAL A 67 12.41 -9.85 -14.23
C VAL A 67 13.84 -9.90 -13.71
N CYS A 68 14.59 -10.93 -14.11
CA CYS A 68 15.95 -11.20 -13.65
C CYS A 68 16.96 -11.15 -14.82
N PRO A 69 17.18 -10.00 -15.48
CA PRO A 69 18.02 -9.93 -16.68
C PRO A 69 19.47 -10.34 -16.41
N THR A 70 19.97 -10.12 -15.21
CA THR A 70 21.34 -10.47 -14.78
C THR A 70 21.51 -11.92 -14.36
N GLN A 71 20.41 -12.65 -14.09
CA GLN A 71 20.49 -14.04 -13.65
C GLN A 71 20.82 -14.94 -14.84
N VAL A 72 21.91 -15.69 -14.71
CA VAL A 72 22.34 -16.67 -15.70
C VAL A 72 21.80 -18.03 -15.27
N LYS A 73 20.60 -18.37 -15.73
CA LYS A 73 20.07 -19.72 -15.65
C LYS A 73 20.15 -20.37 -17.02
N ARG A 74 20.73 -21.57 -17.08
CA ARG A 74 20.77 -22.35 -18.32
C ARG A 74 19.38 -22.90 -18.60
N LEU A 75 18.82 -22.55 -19.76
CA LEU A 75 17.58 -23.15 -20.23
C LEU A 75 17.89 -24.47 -20.96
N PRO A 76 16.95 -25.42 -21.00
CA PRO A 76 17.05 -26.59 -21.87
C PRO A 76 17.20 -26.17 -23.34
N GLU A 77 18.08 -26.84 -24.09
CA GLU A 77 18.40 -26.46 -25.48
C GLU A 77 17.17 -26.43 -26.38
N TRP A 78 16.24 -27.38 -26.20
CA TRP A 78 15.01 -27.45 -26.97
C TRP A 78 14.07 -26.24 -26.76
N LEU A 79 14.17 -25.54 -25.62
CA LEU A 79 13.26 -24.46 -25.26
C LEU A 79 13.55 -23.17 -26.04
N TYR A 80 14.81 -22.97 -26.46
CA TYR A 80 15.25 -21.80 -27.21
C TYR A 80 14.55 -21.65 -28.57
N ASP A 81 14.17 -22.77 -29.18
CA ASP A 81 13.53 -22.81 -30.50
C ASP A 81 12.00 -22.70 -30.47
N ILE A 82 11.40 -22.62 -29.28
CA ILE A 82 9.94 -22.53 -29.13
C ILE A 82 9.45 -21.09 -29.30
N CYS A 83 8.36 -20.89 -30.02
CA CYS A 83 7.64 -19.62 -30.10
C CYS A 83 6.69 -19.49 -28.89
N PRO A 84 6.90 -18.53 -27.98
CA PRO A 84 6.05 -18.36 -26.80
C PRO A 84 4.71 -17.65 -27.11
N PHE A 85 4.61 -16.93 -28.23
CA PHE A 85 3.45 -16.13 -28.59
C PHE A 85 2.85 -16.63 -29.91
N ASP A 86 1.56 -16.93 -29.91
CA ASP A 86 0.88 -17.54 -31.08
C ASP A 86 0.85 -16.60 -32.31
N ASP A 87 0.88 -15.29 -32.09
CA ASP A 87 0.77 -14.26 -33.15
C ASP A 87 2.10 -13.60 -33.52
N ALA A 88 3.22 -14.16 -33.06
CA ALA A 88 4.55 -13.68 -33.42
C ALA A 88 5.45 -14.85 -33.75
N ASP A 89 6.10 -14.82 -34.93
CA ASP A 89 7.02 -15.87 -35.39
C ASP A 89 8.37 -15.88 -34.65
N ALA A 90 8.46 -15.17 -33.52
CA ALA A 90 9.68 -14.99 -32.75
C ALA A 90 9.90 -16.18 -31.82
N ARG A 91 11.03 -16.86 -31.99
CA ARG A 91 11.46 -17.91 -31.06
C ARG A 91 11.99 -17.29 -29.77
N LEU A 92 11.99 -18.06 -28.69
CA LEU A 92 12.48 -17.62 -27.39
C LEU A 92 13.89 -17.00 -27.49
N GLN A 93 14.81 -17.64 -28.20
CA GLN A 93 16.17 -17.13 -28.38
C GLN A 93 16.25 -15.72 -28.99
N GLU A 94 15.27 -15.35 -29.82
CA GLU A 94 15.22 -14.07 -30.51
C GLU A 94 14.61 -12.98 -29.63
N LEU A 95 13.83 -13.37 -28.63
CA LEU A 95 13.20 -12.47 -27.66
C LEU A 95 14.13 -12.15 -26.48
N LEU A 96 14.95 -13.12 -26.04
CA LEU A 96 15.84 -12.98 -24.87
C LEU A 96 16.73 -11.71 -24.90
N PRO A 97 17.29 -11.25 -26.03
CA PRO A 97 18.07 -10.00 -26.09
C PRO A 97 17.28 -8.75 -25.68
N PHE A 98 15.95 -8.76 -25.84
CA PHE A 98 15.08 -7.62 -25.53
C PHE A 98 14.51 -7.67 -24.11
N ALA A 99 14.73 -8.74 -23.36
CA ALA A 99 14.11 -8.96 -22.05
C ALA A 99 14.38 -7.81 -21.06
N ALA A 100 15.58 -7.23 -21.08
CA ALA A 100 15.94 -6.10 -20.22
C ALA A 100 15.19 -4.79 -20.54
N LYS A 101 14.61 -4.67 -21.75
CA LYS A 101 13.80 -3.54 -22.23
C LYS A 101 12.33 -3.90 -22.41
N THR A 102 11.87 -4.91 -21.65
CA THR A 102 10.51 -5.43 -21.72
C THR A 102 9.82 -5.26 -20.37
N ALA A 103 8.51 -5.08 -20.40
CA ALA A 103 7.65 -5.20 -19.21
C ALA A 103 6.37 -5.96 -19.55
N MET A 104 5.82 -6.64 -18.55
CA MET A 104 4.56 -7.36 -18.68
C MET A 104 3.48 -6.69 -17.82
N ALA A 105 2.29 -6.54 -18.38
CA ALA A 105 1.08 -6.20 -17.65
C ALA A 105 -0.03 -7.21 -17.97
N VAL A 106 -0.95 -7.40 -17.04
CA VAL A 106 -2.07 -8.34 -17.21
C VAL A 106 -3.38 -7.57 -17.30
N PHE A 107 -4.23 -7.91 -18.26
CA PHE A 107 -5.55 -7.30 -18.42
C PHE A 107 -6.64 -8.38 -18.62
N PRO A 108 -7.90 -8.09 -18.26
CA PRO A 108 -8.99 -9.02 -18.42
C PRO A 108 -9.62 -8.92 -19.81
N LEU A 109 -9.85 -10.07 -20.44
CA LEU A 109 -10.63 -10.22 -21.65
C LEU A 109 -12.02 -10.77 -21.30
N ALA A 110 -13.07 -10.17 -21.88
CA ALA A 110 -14.42 -10.71 -21.74
C ALA A 110 -14.54 -12.07 -22.43
N GLY A 111 -15.36 -12.95 -21.86
CA GLY A 111 -15.77 -14.16 -22.55
C GLY A 111 -16.78 -13.82 -23.66
N GLN A 112 -16.58 -14.34 -24.87
CA GLN A 112 -17.48 -14.19 -26.02
C GLN A 112 -17.86 -15.59 -26.55
N ASP A 113 -19.02 -15.72 -27.23
CA ASP A 113 -19.45 -16.95 -27.92
C ASP A 113 -19.40 -18.24 -27.09
N GLY A 114 -19.77 -18.14 -25.80
CA GLY A 114 -19.78 -19.28 -24.87
C GLY A 114 -18.42 -19.60 -24.25
N TYR A 115 -17.36 -18.86 -24.59
CA TYR A 115 -16.06 -18.98 -23.93
C TYR A 115 -16.02 -18.22 -22.61
N PRO A 116 -15.31 -18.74 -21.59
CA PRO A 116 -15.12 -18.04 -20.34
C PRO A 116 -14.20 -16.82 -20.53
N PRO A 117 -14.33 -15.79 -19.67
CA PRO A 117 -13.36 -14.70 -19.64
C PRO A 117 -11.96 -15.23 -19.30
N ALA A 118 -10.93 -14.51 -19.75
CA ALA A 118 -9.52 -14.88 -19.60
C ALA A 118 -8.65 -13.70 -19.16
N LEU A 119 -7.52 -14.00 -18.50
CA LEU A 119 -6.48 -13.02 -18.22
C LEU A 119 -5.44 -13.07 -19.34
N VAL A 120 -5.24 -11.96 -20.02
CA VAL A 120 -4.29 -11.82 -21.12
C VAL A 120 -3.05 -11.11 -20.59
N ARG A 121 -1.87 -11.64 -20.94
CA ARG A 121 -0.57 -11.06 -20.60
C ARG A 121 -0.07 -10.27 -21.80
N LEU A 122 0.16 -8.98 -21.58
CA LEU A 122 0.67 -8.03 -22.54
C LEU A 122 2.14 -7.75 -22.23
N TYR A 123 3.02 -8.11 -23.15
CA TYR A 123 4.44 -7.77 -23.11
C TYR A 123 4.68 -6.57 -24.01
N LEU A 124 5.23 -5.50 -23.45
CA LEU A 124 5.65 -4.32 -24.19
C LEU A 124 7.17 -4.33 -24.29
N LEU A 125 7.69 -4.37 -25.53
CA LEU A 125 9.11 -4.44 -25.84
C LEU A 125 9.53 -3.14 -26.53
N GLN A 126 10.58 -2.47 -26.03
CA GLN A 126 11.20 -1.34 -26.75
C GLN A 126 12.18 -1.83 -27.82
N GLU A 127 12.23 -1.12 -28.95
CA GLU A 127 13.17 -1.33 -30.06
C GLU A 127 13.08 -2.71 -30.73
N TYR A 128 11.94 -3.38 -30.63
CA TYR A 128 11.73 -4.69 -31.26
C TYR A 128 11.29 -4.53 -32.73
N PRO A 129 12.09 -4.99 -33.72
CA PRO A 129 11.89 -4.61 -35.12
C PRO A 129 10.99 -5.57 -35.92
N ARG A 130 10.44 -6.62 -35.30
CA ARG A 130 9.68 -7.66 -36.02
C ARG A 130 8.17 -7.51 -35.83
N GLU A 131 7.42 -8.35 -36.56
CA GLU A 131 5.98 -8.51 -36.40
C GLU A 131 5.59 -8.76 -34.95
N ASN A 132 4.44 -8.20 -34.58
CA ASN A 132 3.96 -8.17 -33.21
C ASN A 132 2.42 -8.23 -33.19
N SER A 133 1.86 -8.40 -32.00
CA SER A 133 0.42 -8.59 -31.78
C SER A 133 -0.39 -7.28 -31.86
N CYS A 134 0.19 -6.15 -32.29
CA CYS A 134 -0.55 -4.89 -32.36
C CYS A 134 -1.78 -4.97 -33.29
N ALA A 135 -1.70 -5.72 -34.38
CA ALA A 135 -2.85 -5.88 -35.29
C ALA A 135 -4.09 -6.50 -34.60
N ARG A 136 -3.91 -7.18 -33.46
CA ARG A 136 -5.01 -7.74 -32.67
C ARG A 136 -5.74 -6.72 -31.81
N LEU A 137 -5.14 -5.57 -31.51
CA LEU A 137 -5.73 -4.56 -30.63
C LEU A 137 -6.31 -3.39 -31.44
N CYS A 138 -7.48 -2.90 -31.03
CA CYS A 138 -8.08 -1.70 -31.63
C CYS A 138 -7.37 -0.42 -31.12
N PHE A 139 -6.24 -0.05 -31.72
CA PHE A 139 -5.56 1.21 -31.35
C PHE A 139 -6.35 2.44 -31.80
N THR A 140 -6.81 3.25 -30.85
CA THR A 140 -7.40 4.57 -31.09
C THR A 140 -6.41 5.71 -30.87
N ASN A 141 -5.37 5.52 -30.06
CA ASN A 141 -4.26 6.45 -29.85
C ASN A 141 -2.93 5.70 -29.95
N ALA A 142 -2.04 6.15 -30.83
CA ALA A 142 -0.85 5.42 -31.25
C ALA A 142 0.08 5.09 -30.07
N MET A 143 0.45 3.81 -29.95
CA MET A 143 1.65 3.41 -29.22
C MET A 143 2.86 4.19 -29.77
N PRO A 144 3.87 4.52 -28.94
CA PRO A 144 5.11 5.10 -29.45
C PRO A 144 5.67 4.19 -30.57
N GLU A 145 6.18 4.79 -31.65
CA GLU A 145 6.65 4.08 -32.85
C GLU A 145 7.74 3.03 -32.55
N ASN A 146 8.39 3.14 -31.40
CA ASN A 146 9.50 2.28 -30.97
C ASN A 146 9.08 1.12 -30.05
N CYS A 147 7.78 0.85 -29.89
CA CYS A 147 7.29 -0.21 -29.01
C CYS A 147 6.54 -1.31 -29.78
N ALA A 148 6.86 -2.57 -29.48
CA ALA A 148 6.10 -3.73 -29.92
C ALA A 148 5.27 -4.31 -28.78
N ILE A 149 4.13 -4.91 -29.11
CA ILE A 149 3.27 -5.63 -28.16
C ILE A 149 3.21 -7.11 -28.53
N LEU A 150 3.50 -7.98 -27.57
CA LEU A 150 3.26 -9.42 -27.69
C LEU A 150 2.18 -9.84 -26.70
N LEU A 151 1.24 -10.68 -27.13
CA LEU A 151 0.13 -11.13 -26.30
C LEU A 151 0.19 -12.62 -26.04
N ALA A 152 -0.09 -13.01 -24.80
CA ALA A 152 -0.21 -14.41 -24.38
C ALA A 152 -1.45 -14.64 -23.50
N GLY A 153 -1.83 -15.91 -23.33
CA GLY A 153 -3.02 -16.28 -22.55
C GLY A 153 -4.34 -16.02 -23.29
N ILE A 154 -4.29 -15.74 -24.59
CA ILE A 154 -5.50 -15.53 -25.39
C ILE A 154 -6.15 -16.90 -25.69
N PRO A 155 -7.46 -17.09 -25.43
CA PRO A 155 -8.15 -18.31 -25.81
C PRO A 155 -8.11 -18.53 -27.33
N LYS A 156 -7.88 -19.78 -27.77
CA LYS A 156 -7.70 -20.16 -29.20
C LYS A 156 -8.82 -19.71 -30.16
N ILE A 157 -9.98 -19.28 -29.64
CA ILE A 157 -11.19 -19.04 -30.43
C ILE A 157 -11.62 -17.56 -30.39
N SER A 158 -10.87 -16.69 -29.69
CA SER A 158 -11.04 -15.24 -29.88
C SER A 158 -10.73 -14.91 -31.34
N GLY A 159 -11.56 -14.11 -32.01
CA GLY A 159 -11.30 -13.65 -33.37
C GLY A 159 -9.90 -13.01 -33.53
N LYS A 160 -9.51 -12.71 -34.78
CA LYS A 160 -8.22 -12.05 -35.06
C LYS A 160 -8.03 -10.76 -34.27
N ARG A 161 -9.13 -10.06 -33.92
CA ARG A 161 -9.11 -8.78 -33.20
C ARG A 161 -9.78 -8.91 -31.83
N ILE A 162 -9.10 -8.41 -30.80
CA ILE A 162 -9.61 -8.21 -29.44
C ILE A 162 -10.40 -6.91 -29.43
N GLU A 163 -11.66 -6.99 -29.00
CA GLU A 163 -12.56 -5.85 -28.91
C GLU A 163 -12.43 -5.10 -27.58
N GLY A 164 -12.75 -3.82 -27.61
CA GLY A 164 -12.78 -2.93 -26.46
C GLY A 164 -11.40 -2.40 -26.03
N ASP A 165 -11.44 -1.58 -24.99
CA ASP A 165 -10.30 -0.74 -24.57
C ASP A 165 -9.70 -1.14 -23.22
N SER A 166 -10.11 -2.29 -22.64
CA SER A 166 -9.63 -2.75 -21.33
C SER A 166 -8.12 -2.94 -21.24
N TRP A 167 -7.44 -3.13 -22.36
CA TRP A 167 -5.99 -3.34 -22.44
C TRP A 167 -5.18 -2.03 -22.37
N GLN A 168 -5.79 -0.86 -22.59
CA GLN A 168 -5.04 0.40 -22.76
C GLN A 168 -4.29 0.81 -21.49
N LEU A 169 -4.95 0.72 -20.31
CA LEU A 169 -4.29 0.98 -19.03
C LEU A 169 -3.10 0.03 -18.79
N ALA A 170 -3.26 -1.26 -19.11
CA ALA A 170 -2.20 -2.25 -18.96
C ALA A 170 -1.00 -1.93 -19.88
N ALA A 171 -1.24 -1.58 -21.14
CA ALA A 171 -0.19 -1.18 -22.07
C ALA A 171 0.57 0.08 -21.60
N ALA A 172 -0.15 1.09 -21.10
CA ALA A 172 0.48 2.30 -20.60
C ALA A 172 1.29 2.06 -19.31
N LEU A 173 0.81 1.21 -18.40
CA LEU A 173 1.57 0.81 -17.21
C LEU A 173 2.79 -0.04 -17.58
N ALA A 174 2.67 -0.94 -18.56
CA ALA A 174 3.82 -1.69 -19.07
C ALA A 174 4.89 -0.74 -19.59
N ARG A 175 4.50 0.32 -20.32
CA ARG A 175 5.45 1.35 -20.77
C ARG A 175 6.19 2.01 -19.60
N VAL A 176 5.48 2.42 -18.55
CA VAL A 176 6.11 2.97 -17.34
C VAL A 176 7.08 1.96 -16.71
N ALA A 177 6.70 0.68 -16.66
CA ALA A 177 7.54 -0.38 -16.08
C ALA A 177 8.74 -0.80 -16.96
N VAL A 178 8.76 -0.44 -18.25
CA VAL A 178 9.99 -0.60 -19.05
C VAL A 178 11.06 0.35 -18.51
N ASP A 179 10.69 1.60 -18.24
CA ASP A 179 11.58 2.66 -17.75
C ASP A 179 11.86 2.55 -16.23
N GLU A 180 10.97 1.90 -15.46
CA GLU A 180 11.12 1.62 -14.02
C GLU A 180 11.22 0.10 -13.75
N PRO A 181 12.42 -0.53 -13.82
CA PRO A 181 12.58 -1.98 -13.70
C PRO A 181 11.99 -2.60 -12.42
N GLU A 182 12.00 -1.86 -11.31
CA GLU A 182 11.42 -2.28 -10.02
C GLU A 182 9.91 -2.55 -10.10
N LEU A 183 9.21 -1.94 -11.06
CA LEU A 183 7.77 -2.12 -11.24
C LEU A 183 7.41 -3.38 -12.03
N ARG A 184 8.36 -3.97 -12.79
CA ARG A 184 8.06 -5.08 -13.70
C ARG A 184 7.42 -6.25 -12.97
N VAL A 185 8.06 -6.75 -11.91
CA VAL A 185 7.53 -7.87 -11.11
C VAL A 185 6.19 -7.51 -10.48
N ARG A 186 6.11 -6.30 -9.91
CA ARG A 186 4.90 -5.84 -9.21
C ARG A 186 3.72 -5.85 -10.17
N LEU A 187 3.87 -5.18 -11.31
CA LEU A 187 2.85 -5.08 -12.36
C LEU A 187 2.48 -6.46 -12.92
N GLY A 188 3.50 -7.25 -13.31
CA GLY A 188 3.33 -8.50 -14.02
C GLY A 188 2.83 -9.67 -13.16
N ALA A 189 3.14 -9.72 -11.87
CA ALA A 189 2.73 -10.82 -10.99
C ALA A 189 1.54 -10.49 -10.08
N ASN A 190 1.40 -9.22 -9.66
CA ASN A 190 0.49 -8.88 -8.55
C ASN A 190 -0.75 -8.11 -9.00
N TRP A 191 -0.79 -7.58 -10.22
CA TRP A 191 -1.87 -6.71 -10.68
C TRP A 191 -2.57 -7.25 -11.92
N VAL A 192 -3.87 -6.98 -12.00
CA VAL A 192 -4.68 -6.99 -13.22
C VAL A 192 -5.17 -5.56 -13.45
N CYS A 193 -4.92 -5.03 -14.64
CA CYS A 193 -5.20 -3.65 -14.98
C CYS A 193 -6.28 -3.61 -16.07
N THR A 194 -7.34 -2.84 -15.85
CA THR A 194 -8.39 -2.61 -16.84
C THR A 194 -8.79 -1.15 -16.87
N GLY A 195 -8.98 -0.61 -18.07
CA GLY A 195 -9.41 0.77 -18.27
C GLY A 195 -8.95 1.32 -19.61
N ALA A 196 -9.74 2.24 -20.14
CA ALA A 196 -9.39 3.02 -21.32
C ALA A 196 -8.56 4.25 -20.89
N LEU A 197 -7.73 4.78 -21.80
CA LEU A 197 -6.90 5.95 -21.56
C LEU A 197 -7.12 7.00 -22.65
N ASN A 198 -7.35 8.23 -22.22
CA ASN A 198 -7.33 9.36 -23.14
C ASN A 198 -5.90 9.89 -23.35
N SER A 199 -5.76 10.85 -24.28
CA SER A 199 -4.48 11.50 -24.61
C SER A 199 -3.80 12.22 -23.42
N HIS A 200 -4.55 12.56 -22.37
CA HIS A 200 -4.03 13.20 -21.16
C HIS A 200 -3.67 12.20 -20.05
N GLY A 201 -3.74 10.89 -20.31
CA GLY A 201 -3.47 9.87 -19.31
C GLY A 201 -4.56 9.73 -18.24
N LYS A 202 -5.76 10.24 -18.48
CA LYS A 202 -6.94 9.99 -17.63
C LYS A 202 -7.50 8.60 -17.93
N VAL A 203 -7.77 7.85 -16.87
CA VAL A 203 -8.41 6.53 -16.95
C VAL A 203 -9.91 6.72 -17.09
N THR A 204 -10.50 6.09 -18.11
CA THR A 204 -11.94 6.15 -18.38
C THR A 204 -12.62 4.78 -18.24
N PRO A 205 -13.92 4.77 -17.91
CA PRO A 205 -14.73 3.55 -17.79
C PRO A 205 -14.62 2.61 -18.98
N VAL A 206 -14.76 1.31 -18.72
CA VAL A 206 -14.81 0.23 -19.72
C VAL A 206 -15.86 -0.78 -19.32
N GLU A 207 -16.38 -1.54 -20.28
CA GLU A 207 -17.34 -2.60 -19.99
C GLU A 207 -16.69 -3.74 -19.18
N LEU A 208 -17.21 -4.02 -17.99
CA LEU A 208 -16.74 -5.11 -17.15
C LEU A 208 -17.38 -6.45 -17.51
N GLY A 209 -18.68 -6.48 -17.83
CA GLY A 209 -19.40 -7.69 -18.23
C GLY A 209 -19.11 -8.89 -17.32
N ASN A 210 -18.73 -10.02 -17.92
CA ASN A 210 -18.36 -11.25 -17.20
C ASN A 210 -16.92 -11.27 -16.66
N LYS A 211 -16.11 -10.23 -16.86
CA LYS A 211 -14.70 -10.18 -16.42
C LYS A 211 -14.56 -10.30 -14.90
N ALA A 212 -15.56 -9.88 -14.13
CA ALA A 212 -15.57 -10.00 -12.66
C ALA A 212 -15.44 -11.46 -12.18
N ALA A 213 -15.86 -12.45 -13.00
CA ALA A 213 -15.70 -13.87 -12.68
C ALA A 213 -14.23 -14.32 -12.63
N LEU A 214 -13.30 -13.53 -13.18
CA LEU A 214 -11.86 -13.79 -13.08
C LEU A 214 -11.30 -13.55 -11.68
N ALA A 215 -11.98 -12.74 -10.86
CA ALA A 215 -11.55 -12.43 -9.50
C ALA A 215 -11.38 -13.68 -8.63
N ALA A 216 -12.22 -14.70 -8.84
CA ALA A 216 -12.13 -15.98 -8.13
C ALA A 216 -10.99 -16.90 -8.62
N LYS A 217 -10.30 -16.55 -9.73
CA LYS A 217 -9.30 -17.40 -10.39
C LYS A 217 -7.86 -16.94 -10.18
N THR A 218 -7.65 -15.78 -9.58
CA THR A 218 -6.33 -15.20 -9.35
C THR A 218 -6.27 -14.52 -7.98
N ASN A 219 -5.07 -14.45 -7.39
CA ASN A 219 -4.82 -13.69 -6.17
C ASN A 219 -4.33 -12.27 -6.46
N ARG A 220 -4.34 -11.85 -7.73
CA ARG A 220 -3.94 -10.50 -8.12
C ARG A 220 -4.93 -9.45 -7.62
N ARG A 221 -4.38 -8.27 -7.40
CA ARG A 221 -5.12 -7.04 -7.13
C ARG A 221 -5.59 -6.43 -8.44
N TRP A 222 -6.67 -5.68 -8.38
CA TRP A 222 -7.33 -5.12 -9.56
C TRP A 222 -7.23 -3.60 -9.58
N LEU A 223 -6.73 -3.04 -10.69
CA LEU A 223 -6.87 -1.62 -11.02
C LEU A 223 -8.01 -1.46 -12.00
N LEU A 224 -9.03 -0.72 -11.58
CA LEU A 224 -10.26 -0.47 -12.34
C LEU A 224 -10.47 1.04 -12.47
N PRO A 225 -11.17 1.52 -13.51
CA PRO A 225 -11.57 2.92 -13.54
C PRO A 225 -12.41 3.26 -12.30
N ASP A 226 -12.15 4.43 -11.72
CA ASP A 226 -12.93 4.91 -10.57
C ASP A 226 -14.40 5.19 -10.96
N GLY A 227 -15.29 5.27 -9.96
CA GLY A 227 -16.72 5.48 -10.16
C GLY A 227 -17.51 4.18 -10.39
N ASP A 228 -18.32 4.13 -11.45
CA ASP A 228 -19.27 3.02 -11.67
C ASP A 228 -18.59 1.66 -11.87
N ASN A 229 -17.40 1.64 -12.48
CA ASN A 229 -16.63 0.41 -12.68
C ASN A 229 -16.25 -0.26 -11.35
N ILE A 230 -15.63 0.48 -10.41
CA ILE A 230 -15.26 -0.08 -9.11
C ILE A 230 -16.51 -0.40 -8.26
N ALA A 231 -17.58 0.39 -8.39
CA ALA A 231 -18.85 0.10 -7.72
C ALA A 231 -19.51 -1.18 -8.25
N GLN A 232 -19.50 -1.40 -9.57
CA GLN A 232 -19.98 -2.63 -10.21
C GLN A 232 -19.11 -3.82 -9.82
N TRP A 233 -17.78 -3.67 -9.83
CA TRP A 233 -16.85 -4.71 -9.42
C TRP A 233 -17.13 -5.21 -8.01
N ARG A 234 -17.28 -4.30 -7.05
CA ARG A 234 -17.59 -4.64 -5.64
C ARG A 234 -18.91 -5.39 -5.46
N LYS A 235 -19.85 -5.28 -6.42
CA LYS A 235 -21.13 -6.00 -6.39
C LYS A 235 -21.07 -7.39 -7.01
N THR A 236 -20.16 -7.61 -7.97
CA THR A 236 -20.19 -8.80 -8.84
C THR A 236 -18.95 -9.69 -8.72
N ALA A 237 -17.82 -9.16 -8.26
CA ALA A 237 -16.59 -9.91 -8.05
C ALA A 237 -16.63 -10.70 -6.73
N ASP A 238 -15.72 -11.68 -6.61
CA ASP A 238 -15.52 -12.42 -5.37
C ASP A 238 -15.20 -11.47 -4.19
N SER A 239 -15.76 -11.72 -3.01
CA SER A 239 -15.63 -10.83 -1.85
C SER A 239 -14.19 -10.66 -1.35
N ASN A 240 -13.29 -11.59 -1.72
CA ASN A 240 -11.87 -11.54 -1.34
C ASN A 240 -11.01 -10.84 -2.40
N SER A 241 -11.62 -10.28 -3.45
CA SER A 241 -10.92 -9.55 -4.51
C SER A 241 -10.50 -8.15 -4.04
N ASP A 242 -9.19 -7.94 -3.93
CA ASP A 242 -8.61 -6.62 -3.68
C ASP A 242 -8.68 -5.75 -4.93
N ALA A 243 -9.51 -4.71 -4.90
CA ALA A 243 -9.77 -3.84 -6.05
C ALA A 243 -9.65 -2.35 -5.71
N PHE A 244 -9.01 -1.59 -6.59
CA PHE A 244 -8.71 -0.17 -6.44
C PHE A 244 -9.24 0.61 -7.64
N GLY A 245 -9.98 1.68 -7.38
CA GLY A 245 -10.41 2.64 -8.40
C GLY A 245 -9.27 3.60 -8.74
N VAL A 246 -9.03 3.87 -10.03
CA VAL A 246 -8.01 4.80 -10.51
C VAL A 246 -8.60 5.79 -11.51
N ARG A 247 -8.14 7.04 -11.42
CA ARG A 247 -8.57 8.16 -12.28
C ARG A 247 -7.52 8.55 -13.31
N SER A 248 -6.25 8.21 -13.07
CA SER A 248 -5.13 8.58 -13.95
C SER A 248 -4.06 7.49 -14.02
N LEU A 249 -3.24 7.53 -15.07
CA LEU A 249 -2.08 6.67 -15.23
C LEU A 249 -1.07 6.85 -14.08
N THR A 250 -0.85 8.09 -13.64
CA THR A 250 0.06 8.40 -12.52
C THR A 250 -0.39 7.76 -11.22
N GLU A 251 -1.69 7.83 -10.92
CA GLU A 251 -2.28 7.19 -9.74
C GLU A 251 -2.19 5.66 -9.84
N ALA A 252 -2.50 5.09 -11.00
CA ALA A 252 -2.36 3.66 -11.25
C ALA A 252 -0.91 3.17 -11.06
N ALA A 253 0.07 3.90 -11.61
CA ALA A 253 1.49 3.59 -11.42
C ALA A 253 1.89 3.68 -9.95
N THR A 254 1.36 4.65 -9.21
CA THR A 254 1.61 4.79 -7.76
C THR A 254 1.05 3.61 -6.98
N TYR A 255 -0.15 3.12 -7.31
CA TYR A 255 -0.69 1.90 -6.69
C TYR A 255 0.18 0.67 -6.95
N VAL A 256 0.69 0.51 -8.17
CA VAL A 256 1.61 -0.58 -8.51
C VAL A 256 2.92 -0.46 -7.73
N ARG A 257 3.47 0.76 -7.65
CA ARG A 257 4.71 1.06 -6.91
C ARG A 257 4.53 0.78 -5.43
N GLU A 258 3.51 1.34 -4.80
CA GLU A 258 3.33 1.30 -3.35
C GLU A 258 2.43 0.15 -2.85
N TYR A 259 2.19 -0.88 -3.68
CA TYR A 259 1.37 -2.04 -3.30
C TYR A 259 -0.01 -1.68 -2.73
N GLY A 260 -0.70 -0.66 -3.26
CA GLY A 260 -2.00 -0.26 -2.72
C GLY A 260 -1.95 0.84 -1.67
N VAL A 261 -0.77 1.20 -1.14
CA VAL A 261 -0.60 2.19 -0.07
C VAL A 261 -0.17 3.53 -0.67
N LEU A 262 -1.12 4.41 -0.99
CA LEU A 262 -0.76 5.76 -1.43
C LEU A 262 -0.09 6.51 -0.28
N THR A 263 1.24 6.68 -0.35
CA THR A 263 1.97 7.55 0.59
C THR A 263 1.65 9.00 0.25
N HIS A 264 0.74 9.61 0.99
CA HIS A 264 0.36 10.99 0.78
C HIS A 264 1.42 11.92 1.37
N GLN A 265 1.84 12.92 0.60
CA GLN A 265 2.66 14.00 1.14
C GLN A 265 1.76 14.94 1.94
N PHE A 266 1.76 14.74 3.25
CA PHE A 266 1.04 15.61 4.17
C PHE A 266 1.88 16.85 4.50
N GLN A 267 1.20 17.99 4.66
CA GLN A 267 1.79 19.11 5.36
C GLN A 267 1.72 18.86 6.87
N PHE A 268 2.76 19.28 7.61
CA PHE A 268 2.71 19.19 9.06
C PHE A 268 1.54 20.02 9.59
N PRO A 269 0.67 19.44 10.45
CA PRO A 269 -0.54 20.11 10.89
C PRO A 269 -0.20 21.38 11.69
N GLN A 270 -0.68 22.53 11.21
CA GLN A 270 -0.53 23.81 11.89
C GLN A 270 -1.81 24.12 12.68
N SER A 271 -1.67 24.74 13.85
CA SER A 271 -2.81 25.23 14.66
C SER A 271 -3.84 24.16 15.06
N VAL A 272 -3.38 23.10 15.74
CA VAL A 272 -4.26 22.05 16.27
C VAL A 272 -5.02 22.56 17.51
N ASP A 273 -6.35 22.56 17.45
CA ASP A 273 -7.19 22.98 18.57
C ASP A 273 -7.16 21.95 19.69
N GLU A 274 -7.35 20.66 19.36
CA GLU A 274 -7.26 19.58 20.35
C GLU A 274 -6.45 18.39 19.84
N LEU A 275 -5.57 17.89 20.72
CA LEU A 275 -4.87 16.62 20.52
C LEU A 275 -5.40 15.60 21.53
N HIS A 276 -5.96 14.50 21.03
CA HIS A 276 -6.38 13.37 21.86
C HIS A 276 -5.24 12.37 21.96
N VAL A 277 -4.74 12.09 23.16
CA VAL A 277 -3.60 11.19 23.38
C VAL A 277 -4.04 9.97 24.18
N LEU A 278 -3.78 8.78 23.64
CA LEU A 278 -3.97 7.53 24.38
C LEU A 278 -2.80 7.30 25.33
N LEU A 279 -3.07 7.17 26.64
CA LEU A 279 -2.03 6.91 27.63
C LEU A 279 -1.79 5.41 27.82
N GLY A 280 -0.54 5.00 27.59
CA GLY A 280 -0.04 3.65 27.82
C GLY A 280 0.99 3.62 28.96
N GLY A 281 1.72 2.51 29.07
CA GLY A 281 2.78 2.38 30.09
C GLY A 281 4.05 3.21 29.83
N ALA A 282 4.22 3.73 28.61
CA ALA A 282 5.35 4.58 28.23
C ALA A 282 4.88 6.04 28.09
N ILE A 283 5.31 6.88 29.02
CA ILE A 283 4.98 8.32 29.06
C ILE A 283 5.77 9.15 28.03
N PRO A 284 7.09 8.94 27.83
CA PRO A 284 7.88 9.83 26.97
C PRO A 284 7.35 9.98 25.53
N PRO A 285 6.93 8.91 24.81
CA PRO A 285 6.38 9.06 23.46
C PRO A 285 5.08 9.87 23.41
N ALA A 286 4.23 9.74 24.44
CA ALA A 286 3.00 10.52 24.55
C ALA A 286 3.31 12.02 24.76
N LEU A 287 4.29 12.34 25.60
CA LEU A 287 4.76 13.71 25.81
C LEU A 287 5.46 14.28 24.57
N ALA A 288 6.27 13.47 23.88
CA ALA A 288 7.03 13.89 22.69
C ALA A 288 6.09 14.45 21.61
N VAL A 289 5.05 13.70 21.25
CA VAL A 289 4.05 14.13 20.26
C VAL A 289 3.26 15.33 20.76
N SER A 290 2.91 15.38 22.06
CA SER A 290 2.18 16.52 22.65
C SER A 290 2.97 17.82 22.55
N MET A 291 4.27 17.77 22.84
CA MET A 291 5.16 18.93 22.72
C MET A 291 5.43 19.30 21.26
N GLN A 292 5.59 18.31 20.38
CA GLN A 292 5.86 18.54 18.96
C GLN A 292 4.66 19.13 18.20
N ILE A 293 3.43 18.66 18.49
CA ILE A 293 2.19 19.19 17.91
C ILE A 293 1.78 20.51 18.57
N PHE A 294 2.08 20.67 19.86
CA PHE A 294 1.79 21.84 20.68
C PHE A 294 0.35 22.36 20.52
N PRO A 295 -0.65 21.55 20.88
CA PRO A 295 -2.06 21.88 20.66
C PRO A 295 -2.53 22.99 21.62
N ARG A 296 -3.65 23.64 21.31
CA ARG A 296 -4.29 24.57 22.26
C ARG A 296 -4.83 23.84 23.50
N LYS A 297 -5.30 22.62 23.31
CA LYS A 297 -5.81 21.74 24.35
C LYS A 297 -5.37 20.30 24.16
N LEU A 298 -5.04 19.63 25.26
CA LEU A 298 -4.60 18.24 25.31
C LEU A 298 -5.64 17.39 26.04
N CYS A 299 -6.17 16.38 25.36
CA CYS A 299 -7.15 15.44 25.93
C CYS A 299 -6.46 14.09 26.20
N LEU A 300 -6.22 13.77 27.46
CA LEU A 300 -5.55 12.54 27.88
C LEU A 300 -6.56 11.43 28.17
N TRP A 301 -6.57 10.42 27.30
CA TRP A 301 -7.38 9.22 27.48
C TRP A 301 -6.64 8.20 28.34
N HIS A 302 -7.16 7.94 29.54
CA HIS A 302 -6.52 7.08 30.52
C HIS A 302 -7.42 5.91 30.94
N SER A 303 -6.76 4.80 31.26
CA SER A 303 -7.39 3.67 31.97
C SER A 303 -7.30 3.88 33.47
N GLU A 304 -7.88 2.97 34.26
CA GLU A 304 -7.67 2.96 35.70
C GLU A 304 -6.17 2.82 36.06
N LYS A 305 -5.42 2.03 35.28
CA LYS A 305 -3.99 1.79 35.50
C LYS A 305 -3.13 3.01 35.19
N THR A 306 -3.52 3.82 34.20
CA THR A 306 -2.77 4.99 33.74
C THR A 306 -3.32 6.32 34.26
N ARG A 307 -4.37 6.27 35.11
CA ARG A 307 -4.93 7.46 35.75
C ARG A 307 -3.91 8.25 36.57
N PRO A 308 -3.06 7.64 37.41
CA PRO A 308 -2.07 8.39 38.18
C PRO A 308 -1.13 9.17 37.26
N ASP A 309 -0.64 8.53 36.19
CA ASP A 309 0.23 9.16 35.20
C ASP A 309 -0.47 10.34 34.51
N ALA A 310 -1.75 10.19 34.17
CA ALA A 310 -2.55 11.26 33.56
C ALA A 310 -2.67 12.49 34.47
N GLU A 311 -2.90 12.28 35.77
CA GLU A 311 -2.98 13.35 36.77
C GLU A 311 -1.63 14.07 36.96
N VAL A 312 -0.52 13.32 36.93
CA VAL A 312 0.84 13.89 37.01
C VAL A 312 1.16 14.70 35.74
N ILE A 313 0.84 14.18 34.54
CA ILE A 313 1.04 14.89 33.28
C ILE A 313 0.21 16.19 33.26
N LYS A 314 -1.05 16.15 33.70
CA LYS A 314 -1.89 17.36 33.81
C LYS A 314 -1.27 18.42 34.71
N LYS A 315 -0.71 18.03 35.86
CA LYS A 315 -0.01 18.97 36.75
C LYS A 315 1.26 19.52 36.12
N ALA A 316 2.04 18.66 35.44
CA ALA A 316 3.31 19.05 34.83
C ALA A 316 3.14 19.98 33.61
N LEU A 317 2.10 19.78 32.81
CA LEU A 317 1.84 20.54 31.58
C LEU A 317 0.79 21.64 31.73
N GLY A 318 0.02 21.68 32.83
CA GLY A 318 -1.12 22.58 32.98
C GLY A 318 -0.79 24.08 32.95
N ASN A 319 0.48 24.45 33.17
CA ASN A 319 0.95 25.82 32.98
C ASN A 319 1.25 26.17 31.52
N LEU A 320 1.49 25.16 30.68
CA LEU A 320 1.90 25.31 29.28
C LEU A 320 0.71 25.24 28.33
N MET A 321 -0.26 24.37 28.61
CA MET A 321 -1.43 24.10 27.78
C MET A 321 -2.61 23.63 28.62
N ASP A 322 -3.83 23.77 28.09
CA ASP A 322 -5.03 23.22 28.74
C ASP A 322 -5.01 21.68 28.65
N VAL A 323 -5.24 21.00 29.78
CA VAL A 323 -5.19 19.53 29.87
C VAL A 323 -6.48 18.97 30.48
N GLU A 324 -7.22 18.24 29.65
CA GLU A 324 -8.43 17.50 30.01
C GLU A 324 -8.12 16.02 30.21
N LEU A 325 -8.73 15.40 31.22
CA LEU A 325 -8.61 13.97 31.49
C LEU A 325 -9.92 13.26 31.10
N GLN A 326 -9.79 12.19 30.32
CA GLN A 326 -10.92 11.38 29.88
C GLN A 326 -10.69 9.90 30.23
N ALA A 327 -11.60 9.33 31.02
CA ALA A 327 -11.51 7.95 31.42
C ALA A 327 -11.95 7.02 30.27
N MET A 328 -11.29 5.87 30.11
CA MET A 328 -11.58 4.88 29.07
C MET A 328 -11.23 3.46 29.55
N PRO A 329 -12.04 2.43 29.27
CA PRO A 329 -11.63 1.05 29.54
C PRO A 329 -10.45 0.65 28.65
N SER A 330 -9.56 -0.21 29.17
CA SER A 330 -8.38 -0.65 28.41
C SER A 330 -8.58 -1.98 27.67
N ASP A 331 -9.69 -2.67 27.89
CA ASP A 331 -9.94 -4.06 27.51
C ASP A 331 -11.23 -4.27 26.72
N ASN A 332 -12.02 -3.21 26.50
CA ASN A 332 -13.29 -3.27 25.79
C ASN A 332 -13.29 -2.35 24.56
N LEU A 333 -13.00 -2.94 23.40
CA LEU A 333 -12.90 -2.23 22.12
C LEU A 333 -14.16 -1.40 21.78
N ALA A 334 -15.35 -1.98 21.97
CA ALA A 334 -16.60 -1.31 21.63
C ALA A 334 -16.88 -0.11 22.55
N ALA A 335 -16.61 -0.27 23.86
CA ALA A 335 -16.78 0.82 24.81
C ALA A 335 -15.77 1.96 24.57
N ILE A 336 -14.54 1.63 24.13
CA ILE A 336 -13.54 2.62 23.70
C ILE A 336 -14.06 3.42 22.50
N GLU A 337 -14.48 2.72 21.44
CA GLU A 337 -14.95 3.34 20.20
C GLU A 337 -16.12 4.29 20.46
N VAL A 338 -17.17 3.80 21.12
CA VAL A 338 -18.38 4.59 21.40
C VAL A 338 -18.04 5.82 22.23
N ARG A 339 -17.29 5.68 23.32
CA ARG A 339 -16.97 6.81 24.20
C ARG A 339 -16.12 7.86 23.49
N MET A 340 -15.15 7.44 22.70
CA MET A 340 -14.30 8.36 21.96
C MET A 340 -15.10 9.06 20.85
N ARG A 341 -15.90 8.30 20.08
CA ARG A 341 -16.80 8.86 19.06
C ARG A 341 -17.74 9.90 19.63
N ASP A 342 -18.44 9.59 20.73
CA ASP A 342 -19.39 10.51 21.36
C ASP A 342 -18.73 11.82 21.81
N HIS A 343 -17.45 11.77 22.23
CA HIS A 343 -16.69 12.96 22.59
C HIS A 343 -16.25 13.75 21.34
N LEU A 344 -15.79 13.05 20.30
CA LEU A 344 -15.36 13.64 19.04
C LEU A 344 -16.53 14.20 18.20
N GLU A 345 -17.74 13.67 18.30
CA GLU A 345 -18.89 14.23 17.56
C GLU A 345 -19.36 15.56 18.14
N LYS A 346 -19.32 15.71 19.47
CA LYS A 346 -19.79 16.92 20.18
C LYS A 346 -19.02 18.19 19.83
N GLN A 347 -17.89 18.09 19.13
CA GLN A 347 -16.96 19.19 18.90
C GLN A 347 -16.49 19.29 17.44
N SER A 348 -17.40 19.06 16.49
CA SER A 348 -17.11 18.96 15.05
C SER A 348 -16.44 20.18 14.40
N SER A 349 -16.51 21.37 14.99
CA SER A 349 -15.94 22.61 14.44
C SER A 349 -14.44 22.83 14.73
N ARG A 350 -13.80 21.95 15.51
CA ARG A 350 -12.39 22.08 15.93
C ARG A 350 -11.44 21.28 15.05
N THR A 351 -10.25 21.83 14.78
CA THR A 351 -9.15 21.10 14.13
C THR A 351 -8.53 20.13 15.12
N ARG A 352 -8.66 18.82 14.88
CA ARG A 352 -8.35 17.79 15.86
C ARG A 352 -7.48 16.69 15.29
N LEU A 353 -6.68 16.11 16.18
CA LEU A 353 -5.86 14.95 15.87
C LEU A 353 -5.96 13.93 17.00
N VAL A 354 -5.79 12.66 16.65
CA VAL A 354 -5.67 11.58 17.63
C VAL A 354 -4.26 11.00 17.56
N ASN A 355 -3.50 11.15 18.64
CA ASN A 355 -2.24 10.48 18.87
C ASN A 355 -2.45 9.10 19.50
N PHE A 356 -2.14 8.06 18.75
CA PHE A 356 -2.24 6.67 19.20
C PHE A 356 -0.88 5.99 19.39
N THR A 357 0.20 6.78 19.53
CA THR A 357 1.55 6.25 19.86
C THR A 357 1.55 5.51 21.20
N GLY A 358 0.74 5.97 22.15
CA GLY A 358 0.55 5.33 23.45
C GLY A 358 -0.66 4.39 23.50
N GLY A 359 -1.17 4.14 24.69
CA GLY A 359 -2.24 3.18 24.93
C GLY A 359 -1.80 1.74 24.73
N ASN A 360 -2.75 0.81 24.81
CA ASN A 360 -2.53 -0.56 24.37
C ASN A 360 -3.18 -0.78 22.99
N ARG A 361 -2.95 -1.96 22.39
CA ARG A 361 -3.49 -2.27 21.06
C ARG A 361 -5.02 -2.13 20.97
N ILE A 362 -5.75 -2.53 22.01
CA ILE A 362 -7.23 -2.45 22.03
C ILE A 362 -7.69 -0.99 22.01
N MET A 363 -7.06 -0.14 22.83
CA MET A 363 -7.30 1.31 22.82
C MET A 363 -6.99 1.93 21.45
N GLY A 364 -5.83 1.58 20.86
CA GLY A 364 -5.44 2.04 19.54
C GLY A 364 -6.46 1.68 18.44
N PHE A 365 -6.93 0.43 18.42
CA PHE A 365 -7.96 0.00 17.47
C PHE A 365 -9.29 0.73 17.68
N GLY A 366 -9.74 0.91 18.93
CA GLY A 366 -10.99 1.60 19.21
C GLY A 366 -10.92 3.09 18.83
N ALA A 367 -9.77 3.72 19.09
CA ALA A 367 -9.51 5.09 18.69
C ALA A 367 -9.49 5.26 17.16
N MET A 368 -8.88 4.31 16.45
CA MET A 368 -8.88 4.30 14.98
C MET A 368 -10.30 4.19 14.40
N LEU A 369 -11.16 3.33 14.97
CA LEU A 369 -12.55 3.21 14.54
C LEU A 369 -13.34 4.50 14.78
N ALA A 370 -13.20 5.10 15.96
CA ALA A 370 -13.86 6.36 16.31
C ALA A 370 -13.38 7.51 15.42
N ALA A 371 -12.07 7.63 15.19
CA ALA A 371 -11.47 8.65 14.33
C ALA A 371 -11.91 8.49 12.87
N ARG A 372 -11.98 7.25 12.37
CA ARG A 372 -12.52 6.96 11.04
C ARG A 372 -13.98 7.37 10.91
N HIS A 373 -14.80 7.10 11.92
CA HIS A 373 -16.19 7.52 11.94
C HIS A 373 -16.31 9.05 11.89
N CYS A 374 -15.52 9.73 12.71
CA CYS A 374 -15.56 11.19 12.86
C CYS A 374 -14.76 11.96 11.79
N ARG A 375 -14.08 11.27 10.86
CA ARG A 375 -13.19 11.86 9.84
C ARG A 375 -12.08 12.72 10.46
N ILE A 376 -11.45 12.19 11.49
CA ILE A 376 -10.36 12.86 12.20
C ILE A 376 -9.05 12.14 11.91
N SER A 377 -8.04 12.89 11.49
CA SER A 377 -6.74 12.29 11.19
C SER A 377 -6.06 11.75 12.45
N LEU A 378 -5.36 10.63 12.29
CA LEU A 378 -4.50 10.05 13.31
C LEU A 378 -3.06 10.48 13.07
N VAL A 379 -2.32 10.59 14.17
CA VAL A 379 -0.86 10.71 14.14
C VAL A 379 -0.25 9.68 15.07
N TYR A 380 0.92 9.17 14.73
CA TYR A 380 1.75 8.40 15.65
C TYR A 380 3.23 8.60 15.36
N ARG A 381 4.07 8.27 16.32
CA ARG A 381 5.51 8.26 16.15
C ARG A 381 6.01 6.82 16.13
N ASP A 382 6.62 6.41 15.01
CA ASP A 382 7.34 5.14 14.97
C ASP A 382 8.54 5.17 15.93
N ILE A 383 8.93 4.02 16.46
CA ILE A 383 10.01 3.88 17.45
C ILE A 383 11.35 4.36 16.88
N ASP A 384 11.58 4.08 15.59
CA ASP A 384 12.81 4.41 14.86
C ASP A 384 12.66 5.67 13.99
N ALA A 385 11.59 6.44 14.17
CA ALA A 385 11.39 7.67 13.40
C ALA A 385 12.52 8.68 13.67
N PRO A 386 13.00 9.40 12.63
CA PRO A 386 13.86 10.57 12.82
C PRO A 386 13.23 11.62 13.74
N PRO A 387 14.03 12.52 14.34
CA PRO A 387 13.50 13.68 15.05
C PRO A 387 12.49 14.45 14.19
N ASP A 388 11.44 14.98 14.84
CA ASP A 388 10.38 15.75 14.21
C ASP A 388 9.56 15.04 13.11
N GLN A 389 9.74 13.73 12.90
CA GLN A 389 8.92 12.94 11.98
C GLN A 389 7.77 12.24 12.71
N LEU A 390 6.57 12.31 12.14
CA LEU A 390 5.41 11.51 12.54
C LEU A 390 4.82 10.81 11.32
N ASP A 391 4.14 9.70 11.54
CA ASP A 391 3.25 9.09 10.58
C ASP A 391 1.83 9.63 10.80
N MET A 392 1.13 9.87 9.70
CA MET A 392 -0.21 10.44 9.66
C MET A 392 -1.14 9.54 8.83
N ILE A 393 -2.32 9.27 9.38
CA ILE A 393 -3.42 8.62 8.67
C ILE A 393 -4.55 9.63 8.58
N ASP A 394 -4.98 9.93 7.37
CA ASP A 394 -6.12 10.81 7.14
C ASP A 394 -7.29 10.05 6.53
N PHE A 395 -8.43 10.10 7.22
CA PHE A 395 -9.65 9.45 6.78
C PHE A 395 -10.44 10.44 5.92
N ALA A 396 -10.36 10.26 4.59
CA ALA A 396 -11.06 11.10 3.62
C ALA A 396 -12.56 11.27 3.96
N ASP A 397 -13.14 12.41 3.59
CA ASP A 397 -14.56 12.72 3.80
C ASP A 397 -15.49 11.68 3.14
N ASP A 398 -15.05 11.13 2.00
CA ASP A 398 -15.76 10.08 1.30
C ASP A 398 -15.52 8.70 1.96
N PRO A 399 -16.56 8.00 2.48
CA PRO A 399 -16.45 6.64 3.04
C PRO A 399 -15.91 5.59 2.08
N THR A 400 -15.97 5.84 0.77
CA THR A 400 -15.53 4.91 -0.27
C THR A 400 -14.06 5.09 -0.64
N MET A 401 -13.44 6.20 -0.23
CA MET A 401 -12.01 6.45 -0.42
C MET A 401 -11.19 5.81 0.70
N LEU A 402 -10.02 5.29 0.32
CA LEU A 402 -9.07 4.70 1.26
C LEU A 402 -8.48 5.78 2.17
N PRO A 403 -8.15 5.43 3.42
CA PRO A 403 -7.36 6.32 4.27
C PRO A 403 -6.04 6.66 3.57
N ARG A 404 -5.68 7.93 3.57
CA ARG A 404 -4.37 8.39 3.09
C ARG A 404 -3.37 8.16 4.22
N HIS A 405 -2.26 7.48 3.94
CA HIS A 405 -1.19 7.26 4.91
C HIS A 405 0.06 7.99 4.45
N GLY A 406 0.87 8.52 5.34
CA GLY A 406 2.09 9.21 4.94
C GLY A 406 2.85 9.80 6.10
N LYS A 407 4.03 10.32 5.80
CA LYS A 407 4.92 10.94 6.79
C LYS A 407 4.73 12.45 6.79
N VAL A 408 4.71 13.05 7.98
CA VAL A 408 4.84 14.50 8.19
C VAL A 408 6.15 14.78 8.91
N THR A 409 6.76 15.92 8.59
CA THR A 409 7.96 16.39 9.30
C THR A 409 7.78 17.84 9.69
N GLY A 410 7.96 18.14 10.98
CA GLY A 410 7.73 19.47 11.51
C GLY A 410 7.57 19.48 13.03
N ASN A 411 7.49 20.68 13.59
CA ASN A 411 7.37 20.88 15.02
C ASN A 411 6.76 22.27 15.27
N ASN A 412 5.64 22.30 15.98
CA ASN A 412 4.94 23.53 16.37
C ASN A 412 5.36 24.05 17.74
N CYS A 413 6.24 23.34 18.47
CA CYS A 413 6.78 23.81 19.73
C CYS A 413 7.45 25.16 19.51
N PRO A 414 7.08 26.22 20.26
CA PRO A 414 7.66 27.54 20.09
C PRO A 414 9.18 27.48 20.13
N ASP A 415 9.87 28.13 19.19
CA ASP A 415 11.34 28.09 19.08
C ASP A 415 12.04 28.51 20.38
N ALA A 416 11.45 29.47 21.10
CA ALA A 416 11.92 29.92 22.40
C ALA A 416 11.96 28.78 23.44
N TRP A 417 11.09 27.78 23.32
CA TRP A 417 10.94 26.66 24.25
C TRP A 417 11.64 25.41 23.74
N ARG A 418 11.62 25.19 22.42
CA ARG A 418 12.14 24.00 21.74
C ARG A 418 13.57 23.65 22.14
N LYS A 419 14.43 24.66 22.35
CA LYS A 419 15.82 24.47 22.77
C LYS A 419 15.99 23.96 24.21
N TYR A 420 14.97 24.09 25.05
CA TYR A 420 15.00 23.65 26.45
C TYR A 420 14.36 22.28 26.64
N VAL A 421 13.57 21.81 25.67
CA VAL A 421 12.93 20.50 25.73
C VAL A 421 13.99 19.41 25.54
N ASN A 422 13.94 18.37 26.35
CA ASN A 422 14.84 17.22 26.27
C ASN A 422 14.32 16.21 25.23
N TRP A 423 14.44 16.57 23.95
CA TRP A 423 13.96 15.75 22.84
C TRP A 423 14.61 14.36 22.78
N GLU A 424 15.88 14.27 23.16
CA GLU A 424 16.61 12.99 23.20
C GLU A 424 15.92 12.01 24.15
N MET A 425 15.63 12.45 25.37
CA MET A 425 14.96 11.61 26.37
C MET A 425 13.49 11.33 26.02
N LEU A 426 12.81 12.26 25.36
CA LEU A 426 11.42 12.09 24.90
C LEU A 426 11.30 11.10 23.73
N TYR A 427 12.32 11.04 22.87
CA TYR A 427 12.35 10.14 21.72
C TYR A 427 12.99 8.77 22.02
N ASP A 428 13.78 8.64 23.09
CA ASP A 428 14.41 7.36 23.43
C ASP A 428 13.41 6.36 24.05
N SER A 429 13.09 5.34 23.26
CA SER A 429 12.23 4.22 23.62
C SER A 429 12.82 3.29 24.69
N LYS A 430 14.13 3.37 24.94
CA LYS A 430 14.84 2.60 25.97
C LYS A 430 14.80 3.28 27.33
N THR A 431 14.33 4.53 27.41
CA THR A 431 14.13 5.25 28.67
C THR A 431 13.01 4.59 29.49
N LYS A 432 13.33 3.46 30.13
CA LYS A 432 12.52 2.83 31.17
C LYS A 432 12.89 3.48 32.49
N LEU A 433 12.09 4.44 32.90
CA LEU A 433 12.32 5.07 34.18
C LEU A 433 11.86 4.14 35.30
N PRO A 434 12.68 3.91 36.33
CA PRO A 434 12.22 3.24 37.54
C PRO A 434 11.04 4.03 38.12
N LYS A 435 9.93 3.35 38.40
CA LYS A 435 8.81 3.97 39.11
C LYS A 435 9.28 4.33 40.51
N SER A 436 8.86 5.49 41.02
CA SER A 436 9.06 5.80 42.44
C SER A 436 8.45 4.67 43.28
N GLU A 437 9.17 4.28 44.34
CA GLU A 437 8.73 3.24 45.28
C GLU A 437 7.42 3.63 46.00
N SER A 438 7.09 4.93 46.01
CA SER A 438 5.79 5.44 46.44
C SER A 438 5.23 6.48 45.44
N PRO A 439 3.92 6.45 45.12
CA PRO A 439 3.30 7.45 44.25
C PRO A 439 3.09 8.76 45.02
N ASP A 440 4.17 9.47 45.34
CA ASP A 440 4.09 10.85 45.85
C ASP A 440 3.93 11.81 44.64
N PRO A 441 2.77 12.47 44.47
CA PRO A 441 2.49 13.26 43.28
C PRO A 441 3.49 14.39 42.98
N PRO A 442 4.02 15.15 43.96
CA PRO A 442 5.07 16.13 43.73
C PRO A 442 6.37 15.54 43.17
N ALA A 443 6.83 14.40 43.72
CA ALA A 443 8.05 13.73 43.26
C ALA A 443 7.90 13.20 41.83
N GLU A 444 6.73 12.65 41.48
CA GLU A 444 6.46 12.21 40.10
C GLU A 444 6.32 13.40 39.13
N VAL A 445 5.80 14.55 39.57
CA VAL A 445 5.80 15.77 38.75
C VAL A 445 7.22 16.26 38.51
N GLU A 446 8.07 16.32 39.54
CA GLU A 446 9.48 16.70 39.40
C GLU A 446 10.21 15.77 38.44
N ARG A 447 9.97 14.45 38.56
CA ARG A 447 10.50 13.46 37.62
C ARG A 447 10.04 13.72 36.18
N LEU A 448 8.76 14.01 35.95
CA LEU A 448 8.30 14.37 34.60
C LEU A 448 8.97 15.65 34.08
N GLN A 449 9.23 16.64 34.94
CA GLN A 449 9.96 17.85 34.57
C GLN A 449 11.40 17.54 34.16
N GLN A 450 12.05 16.55 34.79
CA GLN A 450 13.39 16.08 34.41
C GLN A 450 13.42 15.40 33.05
N ILE A 451 12.36 14.68 32.69
CA ILE A 451 12.22 14.08 31.35
C ILE A 451 11.94 15.15 30.30
N LEU A 452 11.10 16.12 30.64
CA LEU A 452 10.62 17.11 29.69
C LEU A 452 11.68 18.16 29.35
N TRP A 453 12.51 18.55 30.32
CA TRP A 453 13.43 19.69 30.19
C TRP A 453 14.89 19.29 30.38
N GLN A 454 15.78 19.83 29.54
CA GLN A 454 17.22 19.54 29.58
C GLN A 454 17.87 19.86 30.94
N ASN A 455 17.35 20.86 31.66
CA ASN A 455 17.88 21.30 32.95
C ASN A 455 17.07 20.81 34.16
N GLY A 456 16.19 19.83 33.98
CA GLY A 456 15.44 19.27 35.11
C GLY A 456 14.17 20.05 35.51
N ARG A 457 13.97 21.26 34.95
CA ARG A 457 12.89 22.18 35.34
C ARG A 457 12.45 23.07 34.20
N GLU A 458 11.17 23.45 34.21
CA GLU A 458 10.61 24.44 33.30
C GLU A 458 11.37 25.78 33.43
N PRO A 459 11.90 26.34 32.32
CA PRO A 459 12.60 27.62 32.33
C PRO A 459 11.74 28.77 32.87
N ASP A 460 12.32 29.62 33.74
CA ASP A 460 11.60 30.72 34.41
C ASP A 460 10.98 31.73 33.41
N ASN A 461 11.60 31.89 32.24
CA ASN A 461 11.14 32.74 31.14
C ASN A 461 9.81 32.24 30.56
N ILE A 462 9.59 30.92 30.58
CA ILE A 462 8.36 30.27 30.10
C ILE A 462 7.26 30.48 31.13
N LYS A 463 7.56 30.27 32.42
CA LYS A 463 6.61 30.54 33.52
C LYS A 463 6.10 31.98 33.50
N ALA A 464 6.99 32.95 33.28
CA ALA A 464 6.62 34.36 33.17
C ALA A 464 5.71 34.63 31.94
N SER A 465 6.02 34.03 30.78
CA SER A 465 5.19 34.17 29.58
C SER A 465 3.81 33.51 29.71
N CYS A 466 3.71 32.39 30.41
CA CYS A 466 2.44 31.69 30.66
C CYS A 466 1.58 32.45 31.68
N ALA A 467 2.19 33.01 32.73
CA ALA A 467 1.51 33.85 33.71
C ALA A 467 0.90 35.11 33.07
N MET A 468 1.61 35.74 32.12
CA MET A 468 1.08 36.90 31.38
C MET A 468 -0.11 36.55 30.47
N LYS A 469 -0.14 35.34 29.88
CA LYS A 469 -1.30 34.88 29.08
C LYS A 469 -2.55 34.68 29.94
N GLN A 470 -2.42 34.13 31.14
CA GLN A 470 -3.55 33.89 32.05
C GLN A 470 -4.18 35.20 32.56
N ILE A 471 -3.39 36.27 32.70
CA ILE A 471 -3.89 37.61 33.09
C ILE A 471 -4.68 38.28 31.95
N ALA A 472 -4.37 37.98 30.69
CA ALA A 472 -5.04 38.58 29.53
C ALA A 472 -6.36 37.90 29.14
N THR A 473 -6.66 36.72 29.72
CA THR A 473 -7.89 35.93 29.43
C THR A 473 -8.92 35.95 30.56
N ASN A 474 -8.64 36.64 31.67
CA ASN A 474 -9.61 37.02 32.71
C ASN A 474 -9.99 38.49 32.53
#